data_AF-A0A8S9LEG7-F1
#
_entry.id   AF-A0A8S9LEG7-F1
#
_cell.length_a   1.000
_cell.length_b   1.000
_cell.length_c   1.000
_cell.angle_alpha   90.00
_cell.angle_beta   90.00
_cell.angle_gamma   90.00
#
_symmetry.space_group_name_H-M   'P 1'
#
loop_
_entity.id
_entity.type
_entity.pdbx_description
1 polymer ?
#
loop_
_entity_poly.entity_id
_entity_poly.type
_entity_poly.pdbx_seq_one_letter_code
_entity_poly.pdbx_strand_id
1 'polypeptide(L)'
;MQFSNTDDALLDHGTKKRFVSPLDARVEEADEDIHYFRTELLYQTGLSQEPNNPLLLANYAQFLYIVSNDYDRAEEYFKRAVEVEPKDAEALSKYATFLWRARDDLWAAEETFLEAIDADPTNSFYAANYANFLWNTGGDETCFPLDESQEDTV
;
A
#
# COMPACT_ATOMS: atom_id res chain seq x y z
N MET A 1 32.21 -61.80 36.32
CA MET A 1 32.77 -60.63 35.61
C MET A 1 32.71 -60.93 34.12
N GLN A 2 32.00 -60.09 33.34
CA GLN A 2 32.21 -59.71 31.91
C GLN A 2 32.21 -60.84 30.84
N PHE A 3 31.63 -60.75 29.62
CA PHE A 3 31.01 -59.77 28.70
C PHE A 3 29.82 -60.51 28.00
N SER A 4 28.84 -59.90 27.33
CA SER A 4 28.95 -59.23 26.02
C SER A 4 27.60 -58.71 25.54
N ASN A 5 27.65 -57.57 24.85
CA ASN A 5 26.59 -56.93 24.07
C ASN A 5 25.97 -57.85 23.01
N THR A 6 24.66 -57.76 22.83
CA THR A 6 23.85 -57.70 21.58
C THR A 6 22.40 -57.84 22.07
N ASP A 7 21.53 -56.85 21.87
CA ASP A 7 20.77 -56.74 20.63
C ASP A 7 20.32 -55.30 20.36
N ASP A 8 20.70 -54.81 19.18
CA ASP A 8 20.06 -53.70 18.49
C ASP A 8 18.59 -54.05 18.22
N ALA A 9 17.69 -53.60 19.10
CA ALA A 9 16.26 -53.64 18.82
C ALA A 9 15.90 -52.49 17.86
N LEU A 10 16.06 -52.78 16.57
CA LEU A 10 15.56 -52.01 15.44
C LEU A 10 14.07 -51.69 15.65
N LEU A 11 13.78 -50.44 16.05
CA LEU A 11 12.43 -49.91 16.04
C LEU A 11 11.95 -49.82 14.58
N ASP A 12 11.16 -50.81 14.18
CA ASP A 12 10.53 -50.92 12.86
C ASP A 12 9.85 -49.59 12.45
N HIS A 13 10.11 -49.17 11.22
CA HIS A 13 9.65 -47.89 10.67
C HIS A 13 8.11 -47.80 10.65
N GLY A 14 7.41 -48.94 10.67
CA GLY A 14 5.96 -49.03 10.82
C GLY A 14 5.45 -48.66 12.22
N THR A 15 6.24 -48.93 13.27
CA THR A 15 5.84 -48.66 14.65
C THR A 15 5.96 -47.18 14.99
N LYS A 16 6.95 -46.46 14.45
CA LYS A 16 7.07 -44.99 14.62
C LYS A 16 5.94 -44.20 13.94
N LYS A 17 5.36 -44.71 12.86
CA LYS A 17 4.24 -44.07 12.16
C LYS A 17 2.89 -44.19 12.89
N ARG A 18 2.79 -45.08 13.90
CA ARG A 18 1.54 -45.33 14.64
C ARG A 18 1.38 -44.44 15.89
N PHE A 19 2.44 -43.76 16.31
CA PHE A 19 2.44 -42.86 17.48
C PHE A 19 2.39 -41.38 17.13
N VAL A 20 2.44 -41.03 15.84
CA VAL A 20 2.19 -39.66 15.40
C VAL A 20 0.71 -39.55 15.06
N SER A 21 -0.01 -38.75 15.84
CA SER A 21 -1.32 -38.27 15.41
C SER A 21 -1.13 -37.59 14.06
N PRO A 22 -2.01 -37.82 13.06
CA PRO A 22 -2.00 -37.00 11.86
C PRO A 22 -2.37 -35.59 12.31
N LEU A 23 -1.35 -34.79 12.61
CA LEU A 23 -1.48 -33.35 12.53
C LEU A 23 -1.60 -33.10 11.03
N ASP A 24 -2.84 -32.98 10.58
CA ASP A 24 -3.13 -32.27 9.35
C ASP A 24 -2.74 -30.82 9.65
N ALA A 25 -1.45 -30.54 9.49
CA ALA A 25 -0.95 -29.18 9.51
C ALA A 25 -1.54 -28.55 8.25
N ARG A 26 -2.71 -27.91 8.42
CA ARG A 26 -3.22 -26.91 7.49
C ARG A 26 -2.26 -25.73 7.55
N VAL A 27 -1.12 -25.89 6.91
CA VAL A 27 -0.26 -24.80 6.49
C VAL A 27 -0.96 -24.15 5.29
N GLU A 28 -0.71 -22.85 5.09
CA GLU A 28 -1.05 -22.08 3.88
C GLU A 28 -2.29 -21.17 3.95
N GLU A 29 -2.51 -20.43 5.04
CA GLU A 29 -3.24 -19.12 4.99
C GLU A 29 -2.74 -18.12 6.05
N ALA A 30 -2.16 -18.59 7.17
CA ALA A 30 -1.78 -17.73 8.30
C ALA A 30 -0.55 -16.81 8.07
N ASP A 31 0.31 -17.10 7.10
CA ASP A 31 1.57 -16.34 6.94
C ASP A 31 1.33 -14.92 6.40
N GLU A 32 0.40 -14.74 5.45
CA GLU A 32 0.04 -13.43 4.90
C GLU A 32 -0.60 -12.52 5.97
N ASP A 33 -1.49 -13.08 6.78
CA ASP A 33 -2.14 -12.37 7.90
C ASP A 33 -1.13 -11.91 8.97
N ILE A 34 -0.12 -12.73 9.27
CA ILE A 34 0.94 -12.38 10.23
C ILE A 34 1.81 -11.24 9.69
N HIS A 35 2.14 -11.26 8.39
CA HIS A 35 2.92 -10.19 7.75
C HIS A 35 2.14 -8.88 7.67
N TYR A 36 0.83 -8.94 7.38
CA TYR A 36 -0.07 -7.79 7.42
C TYR A 36 -0.10 -7.15 8.82
N PHE A 37 -0.39 -7.94 9.85
CA PHE A 37 -0.50 -7.46 11.23
C PHE A 37 0.81 -6.82 11.71
N ARG A 38 1.95 -7.46 11.40
CA ARG A 38 3.26 -6.91 11.77
C ARG A 38 3.54 -5.57 11.07
N THR A 39 3.19 -5.45 9.80
CA THR A 39 3.37 -4.22 9.03
C THR A 39 2.50 -3.10 9.58
N GLU A 40 1.23 -3.38 9.87
CA GLU A 40 0.31 -2.41 10.47
C GLU A 40 0.83 -1.91 11.83
N LEU A 41 1.30 -2.82 12.70
CA LEU A 41 1.85 -2.46 14.00
C LEU A 41 3.08 -1.54 13.88
N LEU A 42 3.94 -1.76 12.87
CA LEU A 42 5.10 -0.91 12.62
C LEU A 42 4.69 0.49 12.21
N TYR A 43 3.72 0.64 11.30
CA TYR A 43 3.19 1.95 10.92
C TYR A 43 2.56 2.67 12.11
N GLN A 44 1.72 2.00 12.90
CA GLN A 44 1.10 2.59 14.08
C GLN A 44 2.14 3.03 15.12
N THR A 45 3.19 2.22 15.33
CA THR A 45 4.30 2.58 16.21
C THR A 45 5.05 3.81 15.69
N GLY A 46 5.36 3.87 14.40
CA GLY A 46 5.98 5.04 13.77
C GLY A 46 5.13 6.29 13.94
N LEU A 47 3.83 6.20 13.66
CA LEU A 47 2.89 7.32 13.81
C LEU A 47 2.69 7.75 15.26
N SER A 48 2.93 6.88 16.23
CA SER A 48 2.95 7.29 17.65
C SER A 48 4.15 8.19 18.00
N GLN A 49 5.26 8.05 17.27
CA GLN A 49 6.47 8.85 17.45
C GLN A 49 6.45 10.13 16.59
N GLU A 50 5.95 9.99 15.36
CA GLU A 50 5.90 11.05 14.35
C GLU A 50 4.47 11.20 13.79
N PRO A 51 3.50 11.71 14.60
CA PRO A 51 2.08 11.72 14.23
C PRO A 51 1.74 12.63 13.04
N ASN A 52 2.63 13.58 12.73
CA ASN A 52 2.46 14.58 11.67
C ASN A 52 3.55 14.44 10.60
N ASN A 53 4.11 13.25 10.39
CA ASN A 53 5.01 13.02 9.25
C ASN A 53 4.15 12.70 8.01
N PRO A 54 4.11 13.58 6.99
CA PRO A 54 3.20 13.44 5.86
C PRO A 54 3.49 12.18 5.05
N LEU A 55 4.78 11.89 4.82
CA LEU A 55 5.21 10.71 4.08
C LEU A 55 4.85 9.42 4.82
N LEU A 56 5.00 9.38 6.14
CA LEU A 56 4.63 8.21 6.96
C LEU A 56 3.11 7.98 6.95
N LEU A 57 2.32 9.05 7.10
CA LEU A 57 0.86 9.00 7.00
C LEU A 57 0.42 8.47 5.62
N ALA A 58 0.97 9.03 4.54
CA ALA A 58 0.64 8.62 3.17
C ALA A 58 1.09 7.19 2.84
N ASN A 59 2.24 6.75 3.36
CA ASN A 59 2.69 5.36 3.19
C ASN A 59 1.81 4.37 3.96
N TYR A 60 1.36 4.73 5.16
CA TYR A 60 0.40 3.89 5.90
C TYR A 60 -0.95 3.83 5.17
N ALA A 61 -1.44 4.97 4.67
CA ALA A 61 -2.63 5.03 3.84
C ALA A 61 -2.52 4.15 2.59
N GLN A 62 -1.38 4.20 1.90
CA GLN A 62 -1.12 3.37 0.72
C GLN A 62 -1.09 1.88 1.05
N PHE A 63 -0.56 1.49 2.21
CA PHE A 63 -0.62 0.12 2.70
C PHE A 63 -2.07 -0.32 2.97
N LEU A 64 -2.87 0.51 3.66
CA LEU A 64 -4.28 0.23 3.90
C LEU A 64 -5.06 0.08 2.58
N TYR A 65 -4.76 0.91 1.59
CA TYR A 65 -5.37 0.85 0.28
C TYR A 65 -4.97 -0.43 -0.50
N ILE A 66 -3.67 -0.69 -0.68
CA ILE A 66 -3.18 -1.73 -1.60
C ILE A 66 -3.22 -3.13 -0.96
N VAL A 67 -2.95 -3.23 0.34
CA VAL A 67 -2.79 -4.51 1.04
C VAL A 67 -4.04 -4.86 1.83
N SER A 68 -4.57 -3.93 2.61
CA SER A 68 -5.76 -4.19 3.45
C SER A 68 -7.07 -4.06 2.71
N ASN A 69 -7.09 -3.39 1.56
CA ASN A 69 -8.30 -2.95 0.85
C ASN A 69 -9.25 -2.14 1.76
N ASP A 70 -8.69 -1.41 2.73
CA ASP A 70 -9.43 -0.57 3.67
C ASP A 70 -9.41 0.87 3.16
N TYR A 71 -10.27 1.15 2.19
CA TYR A 71 -10.32 2.42 1.48
C TYR A 71 -10.70 3.59 2.39
N ASP A 72 -11.58 3.37 3.36
CA ASP A 72 -12.08 4.44 4.23
C ASP A 72 -11.00 4.90 5.20
N ARG A 73 -10.27 3.96 5.82
CA ARG A 73 -9.12 4.32 6.67
C ARG A 73 -7.97 4.88 5.83
N ALA A 74 -7.71 4.32 4.64
CA ALA A 74 -6.70 4.88 3.76
C ALA A 74 -6.98 6.36 3.46
N GLU A 75 -8.22 6.72 3.14
CA GLU A 75 -8.60 8.10 2.88
C GLU A 75 -8.42 9.01 4.10
N GLU A 76 -8.75 8.55 5.30
CA GLU A 76 -8.51 9.30 6.54
C GLU A 76 -7.03 9.66 6.69
N TYR A 77 -6.14 8.69 6.49
CA TYR A 77 -4.70 8.91 6.62
C TYR A 77 -4.12 9.76 5.48
N PHE A 78 -4.63 9.61 4.25
CA PHE A 78 -4.24 10.49 3.15
C PHE A 78 -4.65 11.95 3.40
N LYS A 79 -5.89 12.20 3.85
CA LYS A 79 -6.35 13.56 4.19
C LYS A 79 -5.46 14.19 5.26
N ARG A 80 -5.17 13.44 6.32
CA ARG A 80 -4.23 13.89 7.36
C ARG A 80 -2.84 14.17 6.80
N ALA A 81 -2.34 13.37 5.86
CA ALA A 81 -1.02 13.57 5.26
C ALA A 81 -0.93 14.90 4.49
N VAL A 82 -1.95 15.23 3.70
CA VAL A 82 -1.97 16.45 2.88
C VAL A 82 -2.31 17.71 3.67
N GLU A 83 -2.83 17.60 4.89
CA GLU A 83 -3.04 18.71 5.82
C GLU A 83 -1.77 19.15 6.55
N VAL A 84 -0.70 18.35 6.52
CA VAL A 84 0.57 18.71 7.18
C VAL A 84 1.32 19.76 6.38
N GLU A 85 1.85 20.77 7.08
CA GLU A 85 2.71 21.80 6.51
C GLU A 85 4.20 21.60 6.92
N PRO A 86 5.16 21.81 6.00
CA PRO A 86 4.96 22.14 4.58
C PRO A 86 4.41 20.97 3.78
N LYS A 87 3.64 21.27 2.73
CA LYS A 87 3.13 20.29 1.77
C LYS A 87 4.23 19.36 1.24
N ASP A 88 3.97 18.06 1.29
CA ASP A 88 4.86 17.03 0.76
C ASP A 88 4.33 16.52 -0.59
N ALA A 89 5.11 16.72 -1.66
CA ALA A 89 4.71 16.39 -3.02
C ALA A 89 4.47 14.88 -3.22
N GLU A 90 5.19 14.02 -2.50
CA GLU A 90 5.00 12.57 -2.59
C GLU A 90 3.69 12.15 -1.91
N ALA A 91 3.38 12.70 -0.74
CA ALA A 91 2.11 12.47 -0.06
C ALA A 91 0.91 12.92 -0.90
N LEU A 92 0.99 14.13 -1.49
CA LEU A 92 -0.02 14.65 -2.41
C LEU A 92 -0.20 13.74 -3.62
N SER A 93 0.89 13.35 -4.29
CA SER A 93 0.82 12.49 -5.48
C SER A 93 0.23 11.10 -5.18
N LYS A 94 0.50 10.53 -4.00
CA LYS A 94 -0.13 9.27 -3.57
C LYS A 94 -1.62 9.44 -3.30
N TYR A 95 -2.03 10.53 -2.66
CA TYR A 95 -3.44 10.81 -2.41
C TYR A 95 -4.22 11.05 -3.71
N ALA A 96 -3.67 11.84 -4.64
CA ALA A 96 -4.25 12.06 -5.96
C ALA A 96 -4.51 10.73 -6.71
N THR A 97 -3.53 9.82 -6.65
CA THR A 97 -3.66 8.48 -7.25
C THR A 97 -4.77 7.65 -6.57
N PHE A 98 -4.92 7.77 -5.25
CA PHE A 98 -5.99 7.10 -4.51
C PHE A 98 -7.37 7.66 -4.90
N LEU A 99 -7.53 8.98 -4.94
CA LEU A 99 -8.78 9.63 -5.36
C LEU A 99 -9.21 9.17 -6.75
N TRP A 100 -8.27 9.18 -7.69
CA TRP A 100 -8.51 8.70 -9.04
C TRP A 100 -8.89 7.21 -9.07
N ARG A 101 -8.09 6.32 -8.48
CA ARG A 101 -8.25 4.87 -8.68
C ARG A 101 -9.26 4.20 -7.77
N ALA A 102 -9.47 4.72 -6.57
CA ALA A 102 -10.33 4.11 -5.57
C ALA A 102 -11.67 4.84 -5.38
N ARG A 103 -11.70 6.15 -5.62
CA ARG A 103 -12.91 6.97 -5.45
C ARG A 103 -13.52 7.43 -6.76
N ASP A 104 -12.82 7.29 -7.88
CA ASP A 104 -13.24 7.79 -9.20
C ASP A 104 -13.52 9.31 -9.16
N ASP A 105 -12.85 10.02 -8.25
CA ASP A 105 -12.99 11.47 -8.10
C ASP A 105 -11.90 12.17 -8.92
N LEU A 106 -12.17 12.30 -10.22
CA LEU A 106 -11.21 12.85 -11.19
C LEU A 106 -10.86 14.31 -10.88
N TRP A 107 -11.85 15.09 -10.43
CA TRP A 107 -11.66 16.50 -10.16
C TRP A 107 -10.75 16.74 -8.95
N ALA A 108 -11.03 16.07 -7.83
CA ALA A 108 -10.18 16.18 -6.65
C ALA A 108 -8.80 15.55 -6.89
N ALA A 109 -8.73 14.47 -7.69
CA ALA A 109 -7.45 13.87 -8.06
C ALA A 109 -6.58 14.84 -8.87
N GLU A 110 -7.15 15.52 -9.86
CA GLU A 110 -6.43 16.50 -10.66
C GLU A 110 -5.93 17.67 -9.83
N GLU A 111 -6.78 18.28 -9.01
CA GLU A 111 -6.39 19.37 -8.11
C GLU A 111 -5.20 18.95 -7.24
N THR A 112 -5.28 17.75 -6.65
CA THR A 112 -4.22 17.21 -5.81
C THR A 112 -2.93 16.90 -6.60
N PHE A 113 -3.03 16.47 -7.86
CA PHE A 113 -1.85 16.28 -8.72
C PHE A 113 -1.15 17.60 -9.04
N LEU A 114 -1.92 18.67 -9.30
CA LEU A 114 -1.37 20.00 -9.54
C LEU A 114 -0.70 20.55 -8.27
N GLU A 115 -1.31 20.37 -7.09
CA GLU A 115 -0.68 20.71 -5.81
C GLU A 115 0.66 19.97 -5.60
N ALA A 116 0.75 18.69 -5.99
CA ALA A 116 1.99 17.93 -5.89
C ALA A 116 3.10 18.52 -6.78
N ILE A 117 2.76 18.97 -7.99
CA ILE A 117 3.70 19.64 -8.90
C ILE A 117 4.14 20.98 -8.31
N ASP A 118 3.23 21.75 -7.74
CA ASP A 118 3.55 23.05 -7.13
C ASP A 118 4.43 22.92 -5.88
N ALA A 119 4.27 21.83 -5.11
CA ALA A 119 5.07 21.55 -3.93
C ALA A 119 6.54 21.20 -4.26
N ASP A 120 6.80 20.58 -5.42
CA ASP A 120 8.15 20.33 -5.94
C ASP A 120 8.20 20.42 -7.47
N PRO A 121 8.26 21.65 -8.03
CA PRO A 121 8.15 21.87 -9.47
C PRO A 121 9.40 21.43 -10.24
N THR A 122 10.49 21.12 -9.54
CA THR A 122 11.75 20.68 -10.15
C THR A 122 11.79 19.18 -10.43
N ASN A 123 10.88 18.43 -9.82
CA ASN A 123 10.85 16.98 -9.91
C ASN A 123 9.86 16.52 -10.98
N SER A 124 10.40 16.06 -12.11
CA SER A 124 9.60 15.59 -13.25
C SER A 124 8.73 14.36 -12.93
N PHE A 125 8.96 13.67 -11.81
CA PHE A 125 8.14 12.53 -11.39
C PHE A 125 6.67 12.92 -11.19
N TYR A 126 6.39 14.08 -10.59
CA TYR A 126 5.01 14.51 -10.33
C TYR A 126 4.29 14.92 -11.62
N ALA A 127 4.98 15.62 -12.52
CA ALA A 127 4.46 15.90 -13.86
C ALA A 127 4.18 14.61 -14.66
N ALA A 128 5.04 13.59 -14.54
CA ALA A 128 4.81 12.30 -15.18
C ALA A 128 3.61 11.55 -14.61
N ASN A 129 3.37 11.61 -13.29
CA ASN A 129 2.19 11.01 -12.67
C ASN A 129 0.90 11.71 -13.13
N TYR A 130 0.90 13.04 -13.20
CA TYR A 130 -0.24 13.79 -13.73
C TYR A 130 -0.49 13.48 -15.22
N ALA A 131 0.56 13.40 -16.04
CA ALA A 131 0.43 13.00 -17.44
C ALA A 131 -0.16 11.57 -17.59
N ASN A 132 0.20 10.64 -16.69
CA ASN A 132 -0.37 9.30 -16.65
C ASN A 132 -1.86 9.33 -16.31
N PHE A 133 -2.26 10.15 -15.34
CA PHE A 133 -3.66 10.41 -15.01
C PHE A 133 -4.45 10.92 -16.22
N LEU A 134 -3.95 11.96 -16.92
CA LEU A 134 -4.59 12.50 -18.12
C LEU A 134 -4.71 11.45 -19.23
N TRP A 135 -3.65 10.69 -19.49
CA TRP A 135 -3.65 9.65 -20.53
C TRP A 135 -4.73 8.59 -20.31
N ASN A 136 -4.98 8.20 -19.05
CA ASN A 136 -5.94 7.15 -18.75
C ASN A 136 -7.38 7.65 -18.59
N THR A 137 -7.57 8.93 -18.27
CA THR A 137 -8.90 9.55 -18.11
C THR A 137 -9.41 10.20 -19.40
N GLY A 138 -8.55 10.33 -20.42
CA GLY A 138 -8.85 11.03 -21.66
C GLY A 138 -8.69 12.55 -21.55
N GLY A 139 -8.58 13.09 -20.33
CA GLY A 139 -8.47 14.52 -20.08
C GLY A 139 -9.73 15.31 -20.46
N ASP A 140 -10.88 14.66 -20.67
CA ASP A 140 -12.12 15.32 -21.12
C ASP A 140 -12.98 15.84 -19.96
N GLU A 141 -12.89 15.21 -18.78
CA GLU A 141 -13.61 15.61 -17.55
C GLU A 141 -12.72 16.38 -16.56
N THR A 142 -11.53 16.78 -17.01
CA THR A 142 -10.55 17.53 -16.22
C THR A 142 -10.69 19.03 -16.43
N CYS A 143 -10.19 19.83 -15.48
CA CYS A 143 -10.16 21.29 -15.49
C CYS A 143 -9.46 21.88 -16.74
N PHE A 144 -8.70 21.06 -17.46
CA PHE A 144 -8.14 21.36 -18.78
C PHE A 144 -8.57 20.30 -19.81
N PRO A 145 -9.73 20.46 -20.46
CA PRO A 145 -10.19 19.56 -21.50
C PRO A 145 -9.20 19.56 -22.67
N LEU A 146 -8.66 18.40 -23.03
CA LEU A 146 -7.66 18.31 -24.13
C LEU A 146 -8.27 18.56 -25.52
N ASP A 147 -9.60 18.48 -25.65
CA ASP A 147 -10.35 18.64 -26.90
C ASP A 147 -10.90 20.06 -27.14
N GLU A 148 -10.56 21.05 -26.30
CA GLU A 148 -10.78 22.45 -26.63
C GLU A 148 -9.74 22.90 -27.67
N SER A 149 -9.96 22.46 -28.92
CA SER A 149 -9.55 23.26 -30.05
C SER A 149 -10.06 24.68 -29.80
N GLN A 150 -9.14 25.62 -29.65
CA GLN A 150 -9.41 27.03 -29.80
C GLN A 150 -9.91 27.23 -31.23
N GLU A 151 -11.20 26.97 -31.48
CA GLU A 151 -11.94 27.68 -32.52
C GLU A 151 -12.11 29.11 -32.03
N ASP A 152 -11.00 29.85 -32.02
CA ASP A 152 -10.99 31.30 -32.12
C ASP A 152 -11.66 31.63 -33.47
N THR A 153 -12.98 31.68 -33.42
CA THR A 153 -13.82 32.21 -34.49
C THR A 153 -13.67 33.72 -34.46
N VAL A 154 -12.75 34.18 -35.33
CA VAL A 154 -12.57 35.49 -35.98
C VAL A 154 -13.45 36.65 -35.50
#